data_AF-A0A6J4YVB4-F1
#
_entry.id   AF-A0A6J4YVB4-F1
#
_cell.length_a   1.000
_cell.length_b   1.000
_cell.length_c   1.000
_cell.angle_alpha   90.00
_cell.angle_beta   90.00
_cell.angle_gamma   90.00
#
_symmetry.space_group_name_H-M   'P 1'
#
loop_
_entity.id
_entity.type
_entity.pdbx_description
1 polymer ?
#
loop_
_entity_poly.entity_id
_entity_poly.type
_entity_poly.pdbx_seq_one_letter_code
_entity_poly.pdbx_strand_id
1 'polypeptide(L)'
;MKSSGELKHEITRLKSEKAALQVQSRLLENFVNFARSPGKEQVLTRLLQKTLEISAELTDADKGSLFLLDSNGAVTDGILTRVDPTPEQRSRIIGQVFDKGLAGWVRQNHKMGLILDTRNDDR
;
A
#
# COMPACT_ATOMS: atom_id res chain seq x y z
N MET A 1 0.70 -5.69 41.49
CA MET A 1 -0.04 -6.53 40.53
C MET A 1 -0.66 -5.57 39.51
N LYS A 2 -0.40 -5.73 38.21
CA LYS A 2 -0.92 -4.79 37.20
C LYS A 2 -2.45 -4.76 37.23
N SER A 3 -3.04 -3.58 37.06
CA SER A 3 -4.50 -3.45 37.00
C SER A 3 -5.07 -4.11 35.73
N SER A 4 -6.35 -4.48 35.75
CA SER A 4 -7.02 -5.07 34.57
C SER A 4 -6.95 -4.14 33.33
N GLY A 5 -6.97 -2.82 33.55
CA GLY A 5 -6.78 -1.82 32.50
C GLY A 5 -5.37 -1.81 31.92
N GLU A 6 -4.34 -1.84 32.78
CA GLU A 6 -2.93 -1.93 32.35
C GLU A 6 -2.64 -3.20 31.57
N LEU A 7 -3.22 -4.34 31.98
CA LEU A 7 -3.10 -5.60 31.27
C LEU A 7 -3.73 -5.55 29.88
N LYS A 8 -4.90 -4.92 29.73
CA LYS A 8 -5.55 -4.75 28.42
C LYS A 8 -4.72 -3.87 27.48
N HIS A 9 -4.21 -2.74 27.96
CA HIS A 9 -3.36 -1.87 27.15
C HIS A 9 -2.08 -2.58 26.70
N GLU A 10 -1.45 -3.32 27.59
CA GLU A 10 -0.24 -4.08 27.27
C GLU A 10 -0.51 -5.18 26.25
N ILE A 11 -1.63 -5.91 26.37
CA ILE A 11 -2.04 -6.90 25.37
C ILE A 11 -2.25 -6.25 23.99
N THR A 12 -2.92 -5.09 23.94
CA THR A 12 -3.13 -4.38 22.67
C THR A 12 -1.81 -3.95 22.05
N ARG A 13 -0.90 -3.36 22.85
CA ARG A 13 0.44 -2.97 22.40
C ARG A 13 1.22 -4.16 21.84
N LEU A 14 1.29 -5.26 22.59
CA LEU A 14 1.99 -6.47 22.17
C LEU A 14 1.38 -7.10 20.91
N LYS A 15 0.06 -7.03 20.74
CA LYS A 15 -0.60 -7.47 19.50
C LYS A 15 -0.17 -6.63 18.30
N SER A 16 -0.14 -5.31 18.43
CA SER A 16 0.32 -4.41 17.37
C SER A 16 1.80 -4.62 17.03
N GLU A 17 2.66 -4.77 18.03
CA GLU A 17 4.09 -5.07 17.84
C GLU A 17 4.31 -6.42 17.16
N LYS A 18 3.58 -7.45 17.60
CA LYS A 18 3.62 -8.77 16.96
C LYS A 18 3.18 -8.70 15.51
N ALA A 19 2.09 -7.99 15.21
CA ALA A 19 1.63 -7.80 13.83
C ALA A 19 2.70 -7.12 12.98
N ALA A 20 3.32 -6.04 13.47
CA ALA A 20 4.39 -5.36 12.76
C ALA A 20 5.61 -6.27 12.49
N LEU A 21 6.04 -7.06 13.48
CA LEU A 21 7.13 -8.03 13.32
C LEU A 21 6.79 -9.14 12.31
N GLN A 22 5.55 -9.64 12.32
CA GLN A 22 5.10 -10.64 11.35
C GLN A 22 5.14 -10.09 9.91
N VAL A 23 4.74 -8.83 9.73
CA VAL A 23 4.83 -8.14 8.43
C VAL A 23 6.29 -7.99 8.00
N GLN A 24 7.16 -7.58 8.92
CA GLN A 24 8.58 -7.46 8.65
C GLN A 24 9.20 -8.80 8.22
N SER A 25 8.86 -9.91 8.90
CA SER A 25 9.31 -11.25 8.52
C SER A 25 8.86 -11.62 7.11
N ARG A 26 7.58 -11.42 6.79
CA ARG A 26 7.02 -11.71 5.47
C ARG A 26 7.71 -10.91 4.37
N LEU A 27 7.97 -9.61 4.60
CA LEU A 27 8.69 -8.77 3.63
C LEU A 27 10.12 -9.24 3.42
N LEU A 28 10.83 -9.60 4.49
CA LEU A 28 12.19 -10.12 4.41
C LEU A 28 12.26 -11.46 3.68
N GLU A 29 11.37 -12.39 4.00
CA GLU A 29 11.26 -13.69 3.32
C GLU A 29 11.04 -13.52 1.82
N ASN A 30 10.12 -12.62 1.44
CA ASN A 30 9.90 -12.28 0.05
C ASN A 30 11.16 -11.73 -0.60
N PHE A 31 11.83 -10.76 0.03
CA PHE A 31 13.10 -10.22 -0.45
C PHE A 31 14.17 -11.29 -0.68
N VAL A 32 14.36 -12.20 0.28
CA VAL A 32 15.32 -13.31 0.16
C VAL A 32 14.96 -14.23 -1.01
N ASN A 33 13.69 -14.58 -1.16
CA ASN A 33 13.22 -15.41 -2.28
C ASN A 33 13.48 -14.72 -3.63
N PHE A 34 13.25 -13.42 -3.72
CA PHE A 34 13.48 -12.67 -4.95
C PHE A 34 14.96 -12.49 -5.28
N ALA A 35 15.81 -12.20 -4.29
CA ALA A 35 17.26 -12.07 -4.47
C ALA A 35 17.92 -13.36 -5.00
N ARG A 36 17.29 -14.52 -4.74
CA ARG A 36 17.74 -15.84 -5.22
C ARG A 36 17.20 -16.19 -6.62
N SER A 37 16.30 -15.40 -7.19
CA SER A 37 15.69 -15.68 -8.51
C SER A 37 16.50 -15.09 -9.68
N PRO A 38 16.66 -15.80 -10.81
CA PRO A 38 17.31 -15.27 -12.00
C PRO A 38 16.36 -14.30 -12.74
N GLY A 39 16.65 -12.99 -12.67
CA GLY A 39 15.90 -11.93 -13.38
C GLY A 39 15.72 -10.66 -12.55
N LYS A 40 16.76 -9.81 -12.49
CA LYS A 40 16.83 -8.63 -11.61
C LYS A 40 15.71 -7.59 -11.83
N GLU A 41 15.23 -7.44 -13.06
CA GLU A 41 14.23 -6.42 -13.40
C GLU A 41 12.81 -6.80 -12.95
N GLN A 42 12.48 -8.10 -12.88
CA GLN A 42 11.18 -8.58 -12.40
C GLN A 42 11.09 -8.64 -10.86
N VAL A 43 12.22 -8.57 -10.15
CA VAL A 43 12.26 -8.67 -8.68
C VAL A 43 11.55 -7.49 -8.03
N LEU A 44 11.82 -6.25 -8.46
CA LEU A 44 11.24 -5.05 -7.85
C LEU A 44 9.72 -5.01 -8.02
N THR A 45 9.22 -5.23 -9.24
CA THR A 45 7.78 -5.24 -9.52
C THR A 45 7.05 -6.29 -8.68
N ARG A 46 7.61 -7.51 -8.58
CA ARG A 46 7.01 -8.57 -7.76
C ARG A 46 7.08 -8.28 -6.25
N LEU A 47 8.14 -7.63 -5.78
CA LEU A 47 8.25 -7.16 -4.39
C LEU A 47 7.19 -6.12 -4.05
N LEU A 48 7.00 -5.14 -4.92
CA LEU A 48 6.02 -4.08 -4.74
C LEU A 48 4.59 -4.62 -4.80
N GLN A 49 4.32 -5.53 -5.75
CA GLN A 49 3.07 -6.29 -5.80
C GLN A 49 2.80 -7.00 -4.48
N LYS A 50 3.78 -7.75 -3.96
CA LYS A 50 3.59 -8.51 -2.73
C LYS A 50 3.41 -7.62 -1.51
N THR A 51 4.11 -6.50 -1.48
CA THR A 51 3.97 -5.48 -0.43
C THR A 51 2.55 -4.91 -0.42
N LEU A 52 2.00 -4.60 -1.60
CA LEU A 52 0.63 -4.11 -1.73
C LEU A 52 -0.40 -5.15 -1.27
N GLU A 53 -0.23 -6.42 -1.66
CA GLU A 53 -1.09 -7.53 -1.22
C GLU A 53 -1.10 -7.69 0.32
N ILE A 54 0.09 -7.71 0.93
CA ILE A 54 0.22 -7.81 2.40
C ILE A 54 -0.42 -6.60 3.07
N SER A 55 -0.23 -5.40 2.53
CA SER A 55 -0.81 -4.17 3.08
C SER A 55 -2.34 -4.23 3.06
N ALA A 56 -2.94 -4.67 1.94
CA ALA A 56 -4.38 -4.83 1.82
C ALA A 56 -4.93 -5.84 2.83
N GLU A 57 -4.28 -7.00 2.98
CA GLU A 57 -4.63 -8.06 3.94
C GLU A 57 -4.63 -7.54 5.39
N LEU A 58 -3.61 -6.78 5.79
CA LEU A 58 -3.49 -6.24 7.16
C LEU A 58 -4.55 -5.21 7.48
N THR A 59 -4.99 -4.45 6.47
CA THR A 59 -6.01 -3.41 6.61
C THR A 59 -7.43 -3.91 6.37
N ASP A 60 -7.60 -5.18 6.01
CA ASP A 60 -8.87 -5.75 5.54
C ASP A 60 -9.49 -4.94 4.38
N ALA A 61 -8.62 -4.40 3.51
CA ALA A 61 -9.05 -3.56 2.41
C ALA A 61 -9.43 -4.41 1.19
N ASP A 62 -10.62 -4.16 0.64
CA ASP A 62 -11.10 -4.84 -0.57
C ASP A 62 -10.14 -4.66 -1.77
N LYS A 63 -9.51 -3.48 -1.87
CA LYS A 63 -8.70 -3.07 -3.02
C LYS A 63 -7.55 -2.17 -2.58
N GLY A 64 -6.42 -2.30 -3.27
CA GLY A 64 -5.23 -1.47 -3.10
C GLY A 64 -4.65 -1.03 -4.44
N SER A 65 -3.93 0.08 -4.41
CA SER A 65 -3.16 0.60 -5.54
C SER A 65 -1.84 1.19 -5.06
N LEU A 66 -0.78 0.98 -5.83
CA LEU A 66 0.53 1.58 -5.64
C LEU A 66 0.97 2.22 -6.96
N PHE A 67 1.44 3.47 -6.91
CA PHE A 67 1.89 4.21 -8.08
C PHE A 67 3.35 4.60 -7.92
N LEU A 68 4.13 4.43 -8.99
CA LEU A 68 5.52 4.84 -9.06
C LEU A 68 5.58 6.21 -9.75
N LEU A 69 6.35 7.12 -9.18
CA LEU A 69 6.55 8.47 -9.71
C LEU A 69 8.02 8.66 -10.12
N ASP A 70 8.25 9.39 -11.20
CA ASP A 70 9.60 9.89 -11.52
C ASP A 70 10.01 11.09 -10.64
N SER A 71 11.21 11.61 -10.87
CA SER A 71 11.73 12.78 -10.16
C SER A 71 10.92 14.06 -10.39
N ASN A 72 10.11 14.11 -11.46
CA ASN A 72 9.24 15.24 -11.78
C ASN A 72 7.82 15.05 -11.22
N GLY A 73 7.57 13.94 -10.52
CA GLY A 73 6.26 13.61 -9.96
C GLY A 73 5.26 13.08 -10.99
N ALA A 74 5.71 12.70 -12.19
CA ALA A 74 4.89 12.04 -13.21
C ALA A 74 4.77 10.55 -12.91
N VAL A 75 3.59 9.97 -13.13
CA VAL A 75 3.35 8.53 -12.91
C VAL A 75 4.05 7.72 -14.00
N THR A 76 4.97 6.86 -13.60
CA THR A 76 5.73 5.99 -14.51
C THR A 76 5.16 4.58 -14.57
N ASP A 77 4.53 4.11 -13.49
CA ASP A 77 3.91 2.77 -13.43
C ASP A 77 2.84 2.71 -12.31
N GLY A 78 1.99 1.68 -12.36
CA GLY A 78 0.91 1.45 -11.40
C GLY A 78 0.62 -0.04 -11.19
N ILE A 79 0.56 -0.42 -9.91
CA ILE A 79 0.27 -1.77 -9.43
C ILE A 79 -1.09 -1.75 -8.72
N LEU A 80 -1.98 -2.68 -9.07
CA LEU A 80 -3.35 -2.73 -8.55
C LEU A 80 -3.65 -4.15 -8.04
N THR A 81 -4.40 -4.27 -6.94
CA THR A 81 -4.82 -5.60 -6.41
C THR A 81 -6.06 -6.18 -7.10
N ARG A 82 -6.62 -5.49 -8.10
CA ARG A 82 -7.83 -5.90 -8.85
C ARG A 82 -7.43 -6.71 -10.08
N VAL A 83 -8.40 -7.41 -10.71
CA VAL A 83 -8.23 -7.98 -12.07
C VAL A 83 -7.57 -6.95 -12.98
N ASP A 84 -6.53 -7.37 -13.70
CA ASP A 84 -5.70 -6.50 -14.51
C ASP A 84 -6.58 -5.69 -15.48
N PRO A 85 -6.75 -4.37 -15.26
CA PRO A 85 -7.46 -3.54 -16.21
C PRO A 85 -6.63 -3.49 -17.50
N THR A 86 -7.29 -3.33 -18.65
CA THR A 86 -6.56 -3.13 -19.91
C THR A 86 -5.61 -1.93 -19.78
N PRO A 87 -4.51 -1.87 -20.54
CA PRO A 87 -3.58 -0.73 -20.49
C PRO A 87 -4.27 0.64 -20.58
N GLU A 88 -5.33 0.73 -21.39
CA GLU A 88 -6.14 1.94 -21.57
C GLU A 88 -6.95 2.27 -20.31
N GLN A 89 -7.56 1.26 -19.69
CA GLN A 89 -8.28 1.42 -18.43
C GLN A 89 -7.34 1.83 -17.30
N ARG A 90 -6.14 1.24 -17.24
CA ARG A 90 -5.10 1.58 -16.27
C ARG A 90 -4.68 3.03 -16.43
N SER A 91 -4.36 3.47 -17.65
CA SER A 91 -3.97 4.85 -17.94
C SER A 91 -5.09 5.85 -17.59
N ARG A 92 -6.35 5.52 -17.89
CA ARG A 92 -7.50 6.36 -17.54
C ARG A 92 -7.70 6.50 -16.03
N ILE A 93 -7.62 5.39 -15.28
CA ILE A 93 -7.75 5.40 -13.82
C ILE A 93 -6.63 6.24 -13.21
N ILE A 94 -5.39 6.07 -13.68
CA ILE A 94 -4.22 6.84 -13.23
C ILE A 94 -4.44 8.34 -13.49
N GLY A 95 -4.79 8.74 -14.71
CA GLY A 95 -5.03 10.15 -15.02
C GLY A 95 -6.10 10.78 -14.13
N GLN A 96 -7.25 10.10 -13.97
CA GLN A 96 -8.36 10.63 -13.18
C GLN A 96 -7.99 10.86 -11.69
N VAL A 97 -7.32 9.90 -11.05
CA VAL A 97 -7.00 10.01 -9.61
C VAL A 97 -5.87 11.00 -9.33
N PHE A 98 -4.97 11.25 -10.28
CA PHE A 98 -3.85 12.20 -10.13
C PHE A 98 -4.18 13.63 -10.58
N ASP A 99 -5.16 13.81 -11.47
CA ASP A 99 -5.56 15.14 -11.92
C ASP A 99 -6.55 15.81 -10.97
N LYS A 100 -7.53 15.05 -10.46
CA LYS A 100 -8.62 15.59 -9.63
C LYS A 100 -8.85 14.84 -8.32
N GLY A 101 -8.38 13.61 -8.20
CA GLY A 101 -8.64 12.78 -7.03
C GLY A 101 -7.69 13.01 -5.85
N LEU A 102 -7.92 12.21 -4.80
CA LEU A 102 -7.14 12.22 -3.57
C LEU A 102 -5.64 12.00 -3.80
N ALA A 103 -5.24 11.13 -4.74
CA ALA A 103 -3.83 10.86 -5.04
C ALA A 103 -3.12 12.12 -5.58
N GLY A 104 -3.78 12.88 -6.45
CA GLY A 104 -3.30 14.18 -6.92
C GLY A 104 -3.13 15.19 -5.79
N TRP A 105 -4.12 15.27 -4.90
CA TRP A 105 -4.05 16.14 -3.72
C TRP A 105 -2.91 15.76 -2.77
N VAL A 106 -2.73 14.46 -2.49
CA VAL A 106 -1.63 13.94 -1.65
C VAL A 106 -0.28 14.31 -2.26
N ARG A 107 -0.12 14.13 -3.58
CA ARG A 107 1.10 14.51 -4.31
C ARG A 107 1.40 16.00 -4.17
N GLN A 108 0.40 16.87 -4.30
CA GLN A 108 0.59 18.32 -4.20
C GLN A 108 0.87 18.81 -2.78
N ASN A 109 0.26 18.19 -1.78
CA ASN A 109 0.28 18.68 -0.40
C ASN A 109 1.29 17.94 0.50
N HIS A 110 1.83 16.81 0.05
CA HIS A 110 2.70 15.91 0.81
C HIS A 110 2.12 15.52 2.18
N LYS A 111 0.82 15.26 2.22
CA LYS A 111 0.06 14.90 3.44
C LYS A 111 -0.73 13.62 3.23
N MET A 112 -0.87 12.82 4.29
CA MET A 112 -1.76 11.66 4.30
C MET A 112 -3.21 12.13 4.12
N GLY A 113 -3.95 11.46 3.24
CA GLY A 113 -5.39 11.64 3.08
C GLY A 113 -6.15 10.44 3.61
N LEU A 114 -7.13 10.67 4.47
CA LEU A 114 -8.09 9.65 4.95
C LEU A 114 -9.50 10.21 4.80
N ILE A 115 -10.32 9.50 4.02
CA ILE A 115 -11.68 9.92 3.69
C ILE A 115 -12.63 8.83 4.14
N LEU A 116 -13.52 9.17 5.05
CA LEU A 116 -14.46 8.23 5.66
C LEU A 116 -15.64 7.91 4.73
N ASP A 117 -16.06 8.89 3.92
CA ASP A 117 -17.11 8.73 2.92
C ASP A 117 -16.76 9.54 1.67
N THR A 118 -16.48 8.84 0.57
CA THR A 118 -16.08 9.46 -0.69
C THR A 118 -17.20 10.27 -1.35
N ARG A 119 -18.46 10.10 -0.93
CA ARG A 119 -19.59 10.89 -1.44
C ARG A 119 -19.62 12.32 -0.90
N ASN A 120 -18.95 12.54 0.23
CA ASN A 120 -18.84 13.84 0.88
C ASN A 120 -17.46 14.48 0.66
N ASP A 121 -16.65 13.90 -0.24
CA ASP A 121 -15.39 14.48 -0.66
C ASP A 121 -15.65 15.38 -1.88
N ASP A 122 -15.44 16.68 -1.73
CA ASP A 122 -15.69 17.68 -2.78
C ASP A 122 -14.66 17.62 -3.92
N ARG A 123 -13.66 16.73 -3.83
CA ARG A 123 -12.58 16.56 -4.82
C ARG A 123 -12.88 15.44 -5.82
#